data_AF-A0A6J4MKS8-F1
#
_entry.id   AF-A0A6J4MKS8-F1
#
_cell.length_a   1.000
_cell.length_b   1.000
_cell.length_c   1.000
_cell.angle_alpha   90.00
_cell.angle_beta   90.00
_cell.angle_gamma   90.00
#
_symmetry.space_group_name_H-M   'P 1'
#
loop_
_entity.id
_entity.type
_entity.pdbx_description
1 polymer ?
#
loop_
_entity_poly.entity_id
_entity_poly.type
_entity_poly.pdbx_seq_one_letter_code
_entity_poly.pdbx_strand_id
1 'polypeptide(L)'
;MARTVRILGGALLLLALAAGAAAWFGWRAYTAPGPLAAPAQIVVPRGGTEAVGGALLRNGVVADSRAFAVASLLTRGEGRVRAA
;
A
#
# COMPACT_ATOMS: atom_id res chain seq x y z
N MET A 1 18.91 8.03 35.29
CA MET A 1 18.22 6.79 34.85
C MET A 1 16.72 6.97 34.59
N ALA A 2 15.92 7.48 35.55
CA ALA A 2 14.47 7.62 35.37
C ALA A 2 14.02 8.49 34.17
N ARG A 3 14.78 9.55 33.82
CA ARG A 3 14.51 10.41 32.66
C ARG A 3 14.64 9.65 31.33
N THR A 4 15.69 8.84 31.19
CA THR A 4 15.95 8.05 29.97
C THR A 4 14.90 6.96 29.77
N VAL A 5 14.52 6.26 30.85
CA VAL A 5 13.46 5.25 30.80
C VAL A 5 12.12 5.86 30.39
N ARG A 6 11.78 7.04 30.89
CA ARG A 6 10.57 7.77 30.48
C ARG A 6 10.60 8.18 29.01
N ILE A 7 11.74 8.65 28.51
CA ILE A 7 11.90 9.01 27.10
C ILE A 7 11.77 7.78 26.20
N LEU A 8 12.46 6.69 26.54
CA LEU A 8 12.37 5.44 25.77
C LEU A 8 10.97 4.84 25.81
N GLY A 9 10.33 4.83 26.98
CA GLY A 9 8.95 4.36 27.12
C GLY A 9 7.96 5.19 26.30
N GLY A 10 8.11 6.53 26.33
CA GLY A 10 7.31 7.43 25.50
C GLY A 10 7.55 7.23 24.01
N ALA A 11 8.81 7.09 23.59
CA ALA A 11 9.17 6.83 22.19
C ALA A 11 8.61 5.48 21.71
N LEU A 12 8.69 4.43 22.53
CA LEU A 12 8.15 3.12 22.20
C LEU A 12 6.62 3.17 22.08
N LEU A 13 5.94 3.87 22.98
CA LEU A 13 4.49 4.06 22.93
C LEU A 13 4.09 4.82 21.66
N LEU A 14 4.81 5.90 21.31
CA LEU A 14 4.56 6.65 20.08
C LEU A 14 4.76 5.79 18.83
N LEU A 15 5.80 4.96 18.80
CA LEU A 15 6.06 4.00 17.71
C LEU A 15 4.92 2.98 17.58
N ALA A 16 4.44 2.43 18.70
CA ALA A 16 3.34 1.48 18.70
C ALA A 16 2.04 2.12 18.19
N LEU A 17 1.73 3.34 18.62
CA LEU A 17 0.56 4.09 18.13
C LEU A 17 0.67 4.40 16.64
N ALA A 18 1.84 4.85 16.17
CA ALA A 18 2.07 5.12 14.77
C ALA A 18 1.93 3.86 13.90
N ALA A 19 2.48 2.73 14.35
CA ALA A 19 2.35 1.44 13.67
C ALA A 19 0.88 0.98 13.62
N GLY A 20 0.14 1.10 14.73
CA GLY A 20 -1.28 0.76 14.79
C GLY A 20 -2.12 1.62 13.84
N ALA A 21 -1.87 2.93 13.82
CA ALA A 21 -2.54 3.84 12.90
C ALA A 21 -2.24 3.49 11.42
N ALA A 22 -0.98 3.24 11.09
CA ALA A 22 -0.58 2.87 9.73
C ALA A 22 -1.23 1.54 9.28
N ALA A 23 -1.27 0.53 10.16
CA ALA A 23 -1.91 -0.75 9.87
C ALA A 23 -3.43 -0.59 9.63
N TRP A 24 -4.11 0.19 10.48
CA TRP A 24 -5.55 0.46 10.33
C TRP A 24 -5.87 1.19 9.02
N PHE A 25 -5.15 2.25 8.71
CA PHE A 25 -5.33 3.00 7.46
C PHE A 25 -5.01 2.14 6.24
N GLY A 26 -3.92 1.37 6.28
CA GLY A 26 -3.53 0.46 5.21
C GLY A 26 -4.60 -0.60 4.95
N TRP A 27 -5.13 -1.23 6.01
CA TRP A 27 -6.20 -2.23 5.91
C TRP A 27 -7.47 -1.65 5.29
N ARG A 28 -7.90 -0.47 5.77
CA ARG A 28 -9.08 0.22 5.24
C ARG A 28 -8.91 0.59 3.77
N ALA A 29 -7.73 1.07 3.37
CA ALA A 29 -7.46 1.41 1.96
C ALA A 29 -7.41 0.16 1.06
N TYR A 30 -6.85 -0.94 1.56
CA TYR A 30 -6.73 -2.19 0.81
C TYR A 30 -8.08 -2.89 0.57
N THR A 31 -9.00 -2.81 1.55
CA THR A 31 -10.31 -3.48 1.50
C THR A 31 -11.44 -2.61 0.96
N ALA A 32 -11.20 -1.31 0.78
CA ALA A 32 -12.17 -0.40 0.20
C ALA A 32 -12.44 -0.75 -1.27
N PRO A 33 -13.67 -0.49 -1.77
CA PRO A 33 -13.96 -0.63 -3.18
C PRO A 33 -13.07 0.31 -4.00
N GLY A 34 -12.52 -0.21 -5.09
CA GLY A 34 -11.74 0.59 -6.03
C GLY A 34 -12.62 1.61 -6.78
N PRO A 35 -12.03 2.68 -7.36
CA PRO A 35 -12.74 3.73 -8.09
C PRO A 35 -13.43 3.27 -9.39
N LEU A 36 -13.16 2.05 -9.86
CA LEU A 36 -13.64 1.54 -11.13
C LEU A 36 -15.14 1.17 -11.05
N ALA A 37 -15.99 1.92 -11.76
CA ALA A 37 -17.44 1.72 -11.75
C ALA A 37 -17.94 0.59 -12.68
N ALA A 38 -17.19 0.28 -13.74
CA ALA A 38 -17.53 -0.74 -14.72
C ALA A 38 -16.27 -1.52 -15.16
N PRO A 39 -16.38 -2.80 -15.56
CA PRO A 39 -15.24 -3.58 -16.01
C PRO A 39 -14.47 -2.87 -17.13
N ALA A 40 -13.16 -2.73 -16.96
CA ALA A 40 -12.26 -2.10 -17.92
C ALA A 40 -11.15 -3.07 -18.32
N GLN A 41 -10.84 -3.12 -19.61
CA GLN A 41 -9.74 -3.91 -20.14
C GLN A 41 -8.51 -3.03 -20.28
N ILE A 42 -7.40 -3.46 -19.69
CA ILE A 42 -6.18 -2.66 -19.63
C ILE A 42 -5.01 -3.52 -20.06
N VAL A 43 -4.23 -2.99 -21.00
CA VAL A 43 -2.96 -3.59 -21.38
C VAL A 43 -1.95 -3.32 -20.27
N VAL A 44 -1.48 -4.39 -19.62
CA VAL A 44 -0.42 -4.29 -18.60
C VAL A 44 0.88 -3.93 -19.31
N PRO A 45 1.45 -2.73 -19.09
CA PRO A 45 2.66 -2.34 -19.77
C PRO A 45 3.82 -3.23 -19.34
N ARG A 46 4.78 -3.43 -20.24
CA ARG A 46 6.06 -4.04 -19.87
C ARG A 46 6.78 -3.11 -18.90
N GLY A 47 7.32 -3.68 -17.83
CA GLY A 47 8.04 -2.94 -16.80
C GLY A 47 7.87 -3.56 -15.42
N GLY A 48 8.28 -2.80 -14.40
CA GLY A 48 8.08 -3.16 -12.99
C GLY A 48 6.72 -2.72 -12.45
N THR A 49 6.52 -2.95 -11.16
CA THR A 49 5.30 -2.61 -10.41
C THR A 49 4.90 -1.13 -10.56
N GLU A 50 5.87 -0.23 -10.72
CA GLU A 50 5.64 1.19 -10.91
C GLU A 50 4.96 1.52 -12.25
N ALA A 51 5.41 0.89 -13.34
CA ALA A 51 4.81 1.07 -14.67
C ALA A 51 3.36 0.58 -14.69
N VAL A 52 3.11 -0.57 -14.05
CA VAL A 52 1.77 -1.14 -13.90
C VAL A 52 0.90 -0.25 -13.02
N GLY A 53 1.39 0.17 -11.85
CA GLY A 53 0.66 1.06 -10.93
C GLY A 53 0.29 2.38 -11.59
N GLY A 54 1.20 2.96 -12.39
CA GLY A 54 0.93 4.17 -13.17
C GLY A 54 -0.15 3.94 -14.25
N ALA A 55 -0.15 2.80 -14.93
CA ALA A 55 -1.20 2.46 -15.89
C ALA A 55 -2.56 2.27 -15.21
N LEU A 56 -2.60 1.57 -14.07
CA LEU A 56 -3.83 1.37 -13.30
C LEU A 56 -4.41 2.69 -12.77
N LEU A 57 -3.54 3.61 -12.31
CA LEU A 57 -3.95 4.92 -11.85
C LEU A 57 -4.55 5.75 -12.99
N ARG A 58 -3.87 5.82 -14.15
CA ARG A 58 -4.36 6.58 -15.32
C ARG A 58 -5.71 6.09 -15.85
N ASN A 59 -5.99 4.79 -15.69
CA ASN A 59 -7.26 4.19 -16.10
C ASN A 59 -8.31 4.17 -14.98
N GLY A 60 -8.02 4.78 -13.82
CA GLY A 60 -8.99 4.87 -12.72
C GLY A 60 -9.32 3.52 -12.06
N VAL A 61 -8.42 2.53 -12.14
CA VAL A 61 -8.59 1.24 -11.44
C VAL A 61 -8.19 1.34 -9.98
N VAL A 62 -7.11 2.08 -9.72
CA VAL A 62 -6.61 2.34 -8.37
C VAL A 62 -6.63 3.84 -8.12
N ALA A 63 -6.93 4.22 -6.87
CA ALA A 63 -6.90 5.62 -6.45
C ALA A 63 -5.47 6.14 -6.24
N ASP A 64 -4.52 5.25 -5.90
CA ASP A 64 -3.12 5.59 -5.66
C ASP A 64 -2.20 4.47 -6.16
N SER A 65 -1.23 4.82 -7.02
CA SER A 65 -0.22 3.90 -7.53
C SER A 65 0.77 3.42 -6.45
N ARG A 66 1.01 4.23 -5.41
CA ARG A 66 1.89 3.88 -4.28
C ARG A 66 1.25 2.82 -3.40
N ALA A 67 -0.04 2.95 -3.13
CA ALA A 67 -0.80 1.94 -2.39
C ALA A 67 -0.72 0.59 -3.12
N PHE A 68 -0.86 0.58 -4.45
CA PHE A 68 -0.66 -0.61 -5.27
C PHE A 68 0.77 -1.17 -5.17
N ALA A 69 1.80 -0.32 -5.22
CA ALA A 69 3.19 -0.76 -5.12
C ALA A 69 3.50 -1.38 -3.75
N VAL A 70 3.01 -0.77 -2.66
CA VAL A 70 3.15 -1.30 -1.30
C VAL A 70 2.42 -2.64 -1.18
N ALA A 71 1.19 -2.74 -1.68
CA ALA A 71 0.44 -3.99 -1.66
C ALA A 71 1.18 -5.09 -2.43
N SER A 72 1.65 -4.80 -3.65
CA SER A 72 2.43 -5.76 -4.46
C SER A 72 3.76 -6.17 -3.81
N LEU A 73 4.38 -5.30 -3.02
CA LEU A 73 5.59 -5.64 -2.26
C LEU A 73 5.25 -6.59 -1.09
N LEU A 74 4.19 -6.29 -0.34
CA LEU A 74 3.72 -7.09 0.79
C LEU A 74 3.22 -8.47 0.33
N THR A 75 2.61 -8.56 -0.85
CA THR A 75 2.08 -9.81 -1.41
C THR A 75 3.02 -10.50 -2.39
N ARG A 76 4.32 -10.14 -2.45
CA ARG A 76 5.26 -10.72 -3.43
C ARG A 76 5.36 -12.26 -3.40
N GLY A 77 5.01 -12.87 -2.26
CA GLY A 77 4.96 -14.33 -2.08
C GLY A 77 3.83 -15.01 -2.87
N GLU A 78 2.79 -14.27 -3.24
CA GLU A 78 1.65 -14.75 -4.05
C GLU A 78 1.96 -14.76 -5.55
N GLY A 79 3.14 -14.28 -5.93
CA GLY A 79 3.59 -14.19 -7.31
C GLY A 79 3.75 -12.75 -7.78
N ARG A 80 4.50 -12.60 -8.87
CA ARG A 80 4.74 -11.28 -9.48
C ARG A 80 3.60 -10.93 -10.42
N VAL A 81 3.24 -9.65 -10.46
CA VAL A 81 2.39 -9.10 -11.51
C VAL A 81 3.08 -9.31 -12.86
N ARG A 82 2.43 -10.04 -13.75
CA ARG A 82 2.97 -10.36 -15.08
C ARG A 82 2.28 -9.52 -16.14
N ALA A 83 3.03 -9.07 -17.13
CA ALA A 83 2.45 -8.64 -18.38
C ALA A 83 1.90 -9.88 -19.11
N ALA A 84 0.72 -9.75 -19.71
CA ALA A 84 0.12 -10.76 -20.58
C ALA A 84 0.52 -10.50 -22.04
#